data_AF-A0A3R9KNG3-F1
#
_entry.id   AF-A0A3R9KNG3-F1
#
_cell.length_a   1.000
_cell.length_b   1.000
_cell.length_c   1.000
_cell.angle_alpha   90.00
_cell.angle_beta   90.00
_cell.angle_gamma   90.00
#
_symmetry.space_group_name_H-M   'P 1'
#
loop_
_entity.id
_entity.type
_entity.pdbx_description
1 polymer ?
#
loop_
_entity_poly.entity_id
_entity_poly.type
_entity_poly.pdbx_seq_one_letter_code
_entity_poly.pdbx_strand_id
1 'polypeptide(L)'
;MDDKIEKLEFFVSQVSQYFSDSLEVLRLAIQGATQLSEIIVDSDGNYYADGVDMSWVKKMKEQKIESIKYDSSKKTKDLHKEYQSILDKLEKGKELSDKEFETLESYARRYPKVQLPESVTNKLATEAANRANLEKLQEKVEKIKKSDKISTEKADLIVKAYEDYLFYNNREAFEEYWRKRKELTKDKDWKDVDSKIKDTIEYNLNGELKKSGIDIKEVSNNLADDILSIHEGDMKQRNYLINEGRKVWKSPGDDIMINSADLTQVGIDLTDFVNLVNTGKPLDLKSRNYNDELEFSLWSRKWEGNLRDDYLGNYLFGYVAKGYLGMEDEQIKNYAGLAQLASDKDVVKFFKNKSNGNFGDNEGDASAIQDGIDSYKENNK
;
A
#
# COMPACT_ATOMS: atom_id res chain seq x y z
N MET A 1 -9.00 39.32 -5.64
CA MET A 1 -8.06 39.23 -6.78
C MET A 1 -7.58 37.79 -6.89
N ASP A 2 -7.27 37.19 -5.74
CA ASP A 2 -6.82 35.81 -5.54
C ASP A 2 -7.75 34.74 -6.15
N ASP A 3 -9.08 34.81 -5.94
CA ASP A 3 -10.04 33.82 -6.54
C ASP A 3 -10.04 33.82 -8.08
N LYS A 4 -9.69 34.94 -8.73
CA LYS A 4 -9.57 34.99 -10.20
C LYS A 4 -8.25 34.38 -10.68
N ILE A 5 -7.17 34.60 -9.93
CA ILE A 5 -5.84 34.05 -10.21
C ILE A 5 -5.87 32.52 -10.02
N GLU A 6 -6.46 32.05 -8.92
CA GLU A 6 -6.62 30.62 -8.63
C GLU A 6 -7.40 29.89 -9.74
N LYS A 7 -8.49 30.50 -10.24
CA LYS A 7 -9.25 29.95 -11.39
C LYS A 7 -8.45 29.92 -12.68
N LEU A 8 -7.59 30.91 -12.91
CA LEU A 8 -6.70 30.97 -14.07
C LEU A 8 -5.61 29.90 -13.98
N GLU A 9 -4.98 29.72 -12.83
CA GLU A 9 -3.98 28.68 -12.59
C GLU A 9 -4.57 27.28 -12.69
N PHE A 10 -5.77 27.08 -12.11
CA PHE A 10 -6.55 25.85 -12.29
C PHE A 10 -6.84 25.60 -13.76
N PHE A 11 -7.34 26.60 -14.49
CA PHE A 11 -7.60 26.50 -15.93
C PHE A 11 -6.34 26.14 -16.71
N VAL A 12 -5.21 26.81 -16.47
CA VAL A 12 -3.94 26.53 -17.15
C VAL A 12 -3.44 25.11 -16.85
N SER A 13 -3.55 24.64 -15.60
CA SER A 13 -3.15 23.28 -15.22
C SER A 13 -3.98 22.19 -15.91
N GLN A 14 -5.28 22.44 -16.12
CA GLN A 14 -6.15 21.51 -16.84
C GLN A 14 -5.94 21.58 -18.35
N VAL A 15 -5.74 22.79 -18.88
CA VAL A 15 -5.67 23.04 -20.33
C VAL A 15 -4.33 22.64 -20.93
N SER A 16 -3.24 22.80 -20.20
CA SER A 16 -1.90 22.36 -20.65
C SER A 16 -1.88 20.88 -21.05
N GLN A 17 -2.64 20.03 -20.35
CA GLN A 17 -2.74 18.60 -20.65
C GLN A 17 -3.39 18.32 -22.00
N TYR A 18 -4.36 19.16 -22.43
CA TYR A 18 -5.04 19.01 -23.72
C TYR A 18 -4.10 19.21 -24.91
N PHE A 19 -3.01 19.96 -24.72
CA PHE A 19 -2.08 20.26 -25.80
C PHE A 19 -0.91 19.27 -25.88
N SER A 20 -0.66 18.46 -24.85
CA SER A 20 0.47 17.50 -24.85
C SER A 20 0.44 16.54 -26.06
N ASP A 21 -0.68 15.89 -26.33
CA ASP A 21 -0.84 15.02 -27.50
C ASP A 21 -0.74 15.82 -28.81
N SER A 22 -1.28 17.05 -28.81
CA SER A 22 -1.25 17.93 -29.97
C SER A 22 0.16 18.40 -30.31
N LEU A 23 1.04 18.57 -29.30
CA LEU A 23 2.43 18.92 -29.49
C LEU A 23 3.23 17.76 -30.10
N GLU A 24 2.97 16.51 -29.67
CA GLU A 24 3.63 15.35 -30.29
C GLU A 24 3.12 15.11 -31.72
N VAL A 25 1.81 15.30 -31.96
CA VAL A 25 1.25 15.28 -33.33
C VAL A 25 1.90 16.37 -34.18
N LEU A 26 2.05 17.59 -33.66
CA LEU A 26 2.73 18.69 -34.36
C LEU A 26 4.20 18.35 -34.65
N ARG A 27 4.92 17.79 -33.69
CA ARG A 27 6.32 17.36 -33.84
C ARG A 27 6.47 16.31 -34.93
N LEU A 28 5.62 15.27 -34.90
CA LEU A 28 5.59 14.22 -35.91
C LEU A 28 5.19 14.77 -37.29
N ALA A 29 4.30 15.76 -37.36
CA ALA A 29 3.92 16.42 -38.60
C ALA A 29 5.09 17.24 -39.19
N ILE A 30 5.83 17.97 -38.36
CA ILE A 30 7.04 18.70 -38.76
C ILE A 30 8.12 17.72 -39.24
N GLN A 31 8.32 16.61 -38.53
CA GLN A 31 9.23 15.54 -38.96
C GLN A 31 8.81 14.98 -40.32
N GLY A 32 7.52 14.70 -40.50
CA GLY A 32 6.98 14.22 -41.77
C GLY A 32 7.15 15.22 -42.91
N ALA A 33 6.87 16.50 -42.68
CA ALA A 33 7.07 17.55 -43.69
C ALA A 33 8.55 17.70 -44.08
N THR A 34 9.46 17.59 -43.10
CA THR A 34 10.91 17.63 -43.36
C THR A 34 11.34 16.44 -44.23
N GLN A 35 10.92 15.23 -43.86
CA GLN A 35 11.24 14.00 -44.60
C GLN A 35 10.62 13.99 -46.01
N LEU A 36 9.38 14.47 -46.16
CA LEU A 36 8.74 14.58 -47.48
C LEU A 36 9.38 15.67 -48.35
N SER A 37 9.99 16.70 -47.77
CA SER A 37 10.70 17.74 -48.52
C SER A 37 11.99 17.25 -49.19
N GLU A 38 12.52 16.10 -48.74
CA GLU A 38 13.68 15.44 -49.32
C GLU A 38 13.34 14.59 -50.55
N ILE A 39 12.03 14.38 -50.83
CA ILE A 39 11.58 13.64 -52.02
C ILE A 39 11.86 14.48 -53.27
N ILE A 40 12.63 13.90 -54.19
CA ILE A 40 12.94 14.51 -55.47
C ILE A 40 11.92 14.03 -56.51
N VAL A 41 11.43 14.96 -57.32
CA VAL A 41 10.56 14.68 -58.46
C VAL A 41 11.30 15.00 -59.75
N ASP A 42 11.36 14.05 -60.67
CA ASP A 42 11.97 14.28 -61.98
C ASP A 42 11.01 14.99 -62.95
N SER A 43 11.50 15.33 -64.15
CA SER A 43 10.72 16.00 -65.18
C SER A 43 9.55 15.18 -65.74
N ASP A 44 9.57 13.86 -65.53
CA ASP A 44 8.53 12.93 -65.99
C ASP A 44 7.47 12.68 -64.90
N GLY A 45 7.67 13.25 -63.70
CA GLY A 45 6.76 13.13 -62.56
C GLY A 45 6.98 11.90 -61.70
N ASN A 46 8.12 11.21 -61.80
CA ASN A 46 8.47 10.11 -60.91
C ASN A 46 9.02 10.64 -59.57
N TYR A 47 8.65 9.97 -58.48
CA TYR A 47 9.05 10.32 -57.12
C TYR A 47 10.10 9.34 -56.60
N TYR A 48 11.18 9.86 -56.02
CA TYR A 48 12.23 9.07 -55.41
C TYR A 48 12.25 9.31 -53.90
N ALA A 49 11.89 8.29 -53.13
CA ALA A 49 11.83 8.33 -51.66
C ALA A 49 12.91 7.47 -50.98
N ASP A 50 13.89 6.97 -51.76
CA ASP A 50 15.00 6.18 -51.23
C ASP A 50 15.85 7.04 -50.29
N GLY A 51 15.93 6.63 -49.02
CA GLY A 51 16.66 7.34 -47.96
C GLY A 51 15.77 8.15 -47.01
N VAL A 52 14.48 8.32 -47.30
CA VAL A 52 13.53 9.04 -46.44
C VAL A 52 13.04 8.15 -45.29
N ASP A 53 13.17 8.61 -44.04
CA ASP A 53 12.65 7.92 -42.86
C ASP A 53 11.13 8.13 -42.73
N MET A 54 10.37 7.06 -42.96
CA MET A 54 8.91 7.04 -42.83
C MET A 54 8.42 6.53 -41.47
N SER A 55 9.31 6.37 -40.48
CA SER A 55 8.95 5.93 -39.12
C SER A 55 7.92 6.84 -38.45
N TRP A 56 7.89 8.13 -38.82
CA TRP A 56 6.91 9.10 -38.33
C TRP A 56 5.46 8.74 -38.71
N VAL A 57 5.23 8.09 -39.87
CA VAL A 57 3.86 7.68 -40.28
C VAL A 57 3.32 6.63 -39.33
N LYS A 58 4.15 5.67 -38.94
CA LYS A 58 3.79 4.63 -37.98
C LYS A 58 3.50 5.26 -36.61
N LYS A 59 4.42 6.10 -36.11
CA LYS A 59 4.25 6.82 -34.84
C LYS A 59 2.98 7.69 -34.84
N MET A 60 2.69 8.40 -35.94
CA MET A 60 1.50 9.23 -36.07
C MET A 60 0.20 8.43 -36.09
N LYS A 61 0.19 7.23 -36.71
CA LYS A 61 -0.95 6.31 -36.66
C LYS A 61 -1.16 5.69 -35.27
N GLU A 62 -0.07 5.46 -34.54
CA GLU A 62 -0.10 4.90 -33.19
C GLU A 62 -0.42 5.97 -32.12
N GLN A 63 -0.24 7.25 -32.44
CA GLN A 63 -0.53 8.36 -31.55
C GLN A 63 -2.03 8.43 -31.25
N LYS A 64 -2.40 8.08 -30.02
CA LYS A 64 -3.76 8.26 -29.51
C LYS A 64 -3.93 9.71 -29.06
N ILE A 65 -4.89 10.40 -29.67
CA ILE A 65 -5.31 11.72 -29.21
C ILE A 65 -6.39 11.50 -28.15
N GLU A 66 -6.06 11.79 -26.90
CA GLU A 66 -7.01 11.68 -25.80
C GLU A 66 -7.69 13.02 -25.56
N SER A 67 -9.02 13.06 -25.72
CA SER A 67 -9.80 14.19 -25.23
C SER A 67 -9.93 14.04 -23.72
N ILE A 68 -9.08 14.72 -22.94
CA ILE A 68 -9.30 14.83 -21.50
C ILE A 68 -10.55 15.72 -21.30
N LYS A 69 -11.51 15.26 -20.51
CA LYS A 69 -12.70 16.07 -20.17
C LYS A 69 -12.34 17.01 -19.03
N TYR A 70 -12.72 18.27 -19.16
CA TYR A 70 -12.64 19.22 -18.05
C TYR A 70 -13.48 18.73 -16.87
N ASP A 71 -12.81 18.42 -15.77
CA ASP A 71 -13.46 17.96 -14.54
C ASP A 71 -13.64 19.16 -13.59
N SER A 72 -14.82 19.77 -13.64
CA SER A 72 -15.16 20.90 -12.77
C SER A 72 -15.60 20.50 -11.36
N SER A 73 -15.47 19.22 -10.99
CA SER A 73 -15.96 18.73 -9.70
C SER A 73 -15.23 19.39 -8.53
N LYS A 74 -15.93 19.44 -7.39
CA LYS A 74 -15.38 20.02 -6.16
C LYS A 74 -14.08 19.32 -5.74
N LYS A 75 -14.04 17.99 -5.82
CA LYS A 75 -12.85 17.17 -5.51
C LYS A 75 -11.61 17.59 -6.32
N THR A 76 -11.78 17.90 -7.60
CA THR A 76 -10.69 18.32 -8.49
C THR A 76 -10.15 19.71 -8.13
N LYS A 77 -11.05 20.63 -7.77
CA LYS A 77 -10.68 21.98 -7.33
C LYS A 77 -9.99 21.96 -5.97
N ASP A 78 -10.52 21.19 -5.02
CA ASP A 78 -9.94 21.05 -3.68
C ASP A 78 -8.53 20.45 -3.77
N LEU A 79 -8.33 19.41 -4.60
CA LEU A 79 -7.01 18.84 -4.86
C LEU A 79 -6.02 19.86 -5.44
N HIS A 80 -6.46 20.71 -6.39
CA HIS A 80 -5.58 21.74 -6.96
C HIS A 80 -5.20 22.81 -5.92
N LYS A 81 -6.15 23.24 -5.08
CA LYS A 81 -5.88 24.17 -3.98
C LYS A 81 -4.87 23.60 -2.98
N GLU A 82 -5.03 22.32 -2.61
CA GLU A 82 -4.08 21.65 -1.72
C GLU A 82 -2.69 21.56 -2.36
N TYR A 83 -2.62 21.19 -3.63
CA TYR A 83 -1.37 21.19 -4.40
C TYR A 83 -0.67 22.56 -4.39
N GLN A 84 -1.41 23.65 -4.62
CA GLN A 84 -0.85 25.00 -4.59
C GLN A 84 -0.29 25.35 -3.21
N SER A 85 -1.01 25.03 -2.13
CA SER A 85 -0.52 25.23 -0.76
C SER A 85 0.76 24.44 -0.47
N ILE A 86 0.84 23.20 -0.98
CA ILE A 86 2.02 22.34 -0.86
C ILE A 86 3.20 22.91 -1.66
N LEU A 87 2.95 23.40 -2.88
CA LEU A 87 3.97 24.02 -3.72
C LEU A 87 4.56 25.26 -3.03
N ASP A 88 3.71 26.15 -2.53
CA ASP A 88 4.10 27.32 -1.73
C ASP A 88 4.98 26.94 -0.53
N LYS A 89 4.62 25.84 0.15
CA LYS A 89 5.38 25.33 1.30
C LYS A 89 6.75 24.79 0.88
N LEU A 90 6.80 24.07 -0.24
CA LEU A 90 8.00 23.49 -0.81
C LEU A 90 8.97 24.58 -1.29
N GLU A 91 8.47 25.62 -1.96
CA GLU A 91 9.25 26.79 -2.41
C GLU A 91 9.84 27.59 -1.23
N LYS A 92 9.15 27.58 -0.08
CA LYS A 92 9.65 28.16 1.18
C LYS A 92 10.66 27.25 1.90
N GLY A 93 11.05 26.11 1.31
CA GLY A 93 12.02 25.17 1.87
C GLY A 93 11.54 24.41 3.10
N LYS A 94 10.22 24.32 3.31
CA LYS A 94 9.64 23.60 4.47
C LYS A 94 9.43 22.13 4.14
N GLU A 95 9.64 21.26 5.12
CA GLU A 95 9.39 19.82 4.98
C GLU A 95 7.89 19.51 4.79
N LEU A 96 7.60 18.57 3.90
CA LEU A 96 6.27 18.02 3.69
C LEU A 96 6.03 16.87 4.67
N SER A 97 4.82 16.81 5.23
CA SER A 97 4.31 15.63 5.91
C SER A 97 4.02 14.51 4.92
N ASP A 98 3.89 13.28 5.42
CA ASP A 98 3.54 12.12 4.58
C ASP A 98 2.22 12.35 3.82
N LYS A 99 1.21 12.97 4.45
CA LYS A 99 -0.07 13.24 3.79
C LYS A 99 0.02 14.31 2.71
N GLU A 100 0.80 15.38 2.94
CA GLU A 100 1.06 16.39 1.91
C GLU A 100 1.83 15.78 0.73
N PHE A 101 2.77 14.87 0.99
CA PHE A 101 3.46 14.16 -0.07
C PHE A 101 2.52 13.23 -0.86
N GLU A 102 1.64 12.49 -0.19
CA GLU A 102 0.59 11.70 -0.87
C GLU A 102 -0.30 12.57 -1.75
N THR A 103 -0.73 13.75 -1.27
CA THR A 103 -1.49 14.71 -2.10
C THR A 103 -0.72 15.17 -3.33
N LEU A 104 0.59 15.42 -3.19
CA LEU A 104 1.48 15.80 -4.30
C LEU A 104 1.56 14.68 -5.35
N GLU A 105 1.67 13.43 -4.92
CA GLU A 105 1.66 12.26 -5.81
C GLU A 105 0.31 12.06 -6.50
N SER A 106 -0.80 12.17 -5.75
CA SER A 106 -2.15 12.12 -6.31
C SER A 106 -2.35 13.17 -7.40
N TYR A 107 -1.84 14.38 -7.19
CA TYR A 107 -1.88 15.43 -8.20
C TYR A 107 -1.09 15.04 -9.45
N ALA A 108 0.17 14.63 -9.29
CA ALA A 108 1.03 14.23 -10.40
C ALA A 108 0.43 13.07 -11.21
N ARG A 109 -0.13 12.05 -10.52
CA ARG A 109 -0.73 10.88 -11.16
C ARG A 109 -2.03 11.19 -11.88
N ARG A 110 -2.84 12.12 -11.36
CA ARG A 110 -4.09 12.54 -12.01
C ARG A 110 -3.84 13.41 -13.24
N TYR A 111 -2.69 14.09 -13.28
CA TYR A 111 -2.32 15.03 -14.32
C TYR A 111 -0.95 14.71 -14.93
N PRO A 112 -0.75 13.51 -15.50
CA PRO A 112 0.56 13.03 -15.95
C PRO A 112 1.15 13.84 -17.12
N LYS A 113 0.30 14.63 -17.79
CA LYS A 113 0.65 15.48 -18.94
C LYS A 113 0.99 16.92 -18.53
N VAL A 114 0.87 17.29 -17.26
CA VAL A 114 1.25 18.62 -16.76
C VAL A 114 2.75 18.68 -16.58
N GLN A 115 3.36 19.77 -17.06
CA GLN A 115 4.73 20.10 -16.69
C GLN A 115 4.75 20.61 -15.24
N LEU A 116 5.21 19.78 -14.32
CA LEU A 116 5.37 20.14 -12.91
C LEU A 116 6.63 21.00 -12.71
N PRO A 117 6.64 21.91 -11.72
CA PRO A 117 7.85 22.64 -11.34
C PRO A 117 9.00 21.71 -10.97
N GLU A 118 10.24 22.14 -11.22
CA GLU A 118 11.44 21.34 -10.96
C GLU A 118 11.55 20.94 -9.48
N SER A 119 11.17 21.83 -8.56
CA SER A 119 11.12 21.57 -7.12
C SER A 119 10.21 20.38 -6.79
N VAL A 120 9.05 20.29 -7.44
CA VAL A 120 8.09 19.20 -7.28
C VAL A 120 8.65 17.91 -7.86
N THR A 121 9.17 17.92 -9.08
CA THR A 121 9.74 16.71 -9.70
C THR A 121 10.90 16.16 -8.91
N ASN A 122 11.80 17.03 -8.41
CA ASN A 122 12.94 16.63 -7.59
C ASN A 122 12.48 16.06 -6.25
N LYS A 123 11.47 16.65 -5.61
CA LYS A 123 10.90 16.13 -4.36
C LYS A 123 10.24 14.76 -4.54
N LEU A 124 9.44 14.58 -5.59
CA LEU A 124 8.83 13.30 -5.93
C LEU A 124 9.89 12.21 -6.15
N ALA A 125 10.93 12.49 -6.94
CA ALA A 125 12.00 11.54 -7.21
C ALA A 125 12.81 11.18 -5.96
N THR A 126 13.20 12.19 -5.17
CA THR A 126 14.00 12.00 -3.95
C THR A 126 13.23 11.20 -2.90
N GLU A 127 11.96 11.54 -2.69
CA GLU A 127 11.14 10.85 -1.70
C GLU A 127 10.81 9.41 -2.13
N ALA A 128 10.57 9.17 -3.43
CA ALA A 128 10.41 7.83 -3.95
C ALA A 128 11.66 6.97 -3.71
N ALA A 129 12.86 7.51 -3.96
CA ALA A 129 14.12 6.84 -3.69
C ALA A 129 14.32 6.57 -2.19
N ASN A 130 13.98 7.54 -1.32
CA ASN A 130 14.06 7.37 0.12
C ASN A 130 13.11 6.28 0.62
N ARG A 131 11.86 6.27 0.14
CA ARG A 131 10.86 5.28 0.56
C ARG A 131 11.19 3.87 0.06
N ALA A 132 11.86 3.72 -1.08
CA ALA A 132 12.36 2.43 -1.56
C ALA A 132 13.62 1.93 -0.82
N ASN A 133 14.27 2.75 0.01
CA ASN A 133 15.55 2.42 0.64
C ASN A 133 15.36 1.78 2.03
N LEU A 134 16.03 0.64 2.26
CA LEU A 134 15.92 -0.14 3.51
C LEU A 134 16.47 0.60 4.75
N GLU A 135 17.59 1.31 4.61
CA GLU A 135 18.16 2.10 5.72
C GLU A 135 17.20 3.23 6.12
N LYS A 136 16.57 3.87 5.14
CA LYS A 136 15.55 4.91 5.38
C LYS A 136 14.27 4.37 6.00
N LEU A 137 13.85 3.17 5.62
CA LEU A 137 12.78 2.46 6.32
C LEU A 137 13.13 2.27 7.81
N GLN A 138 14.32 1.74 8.10
CA GLN A 138 14.78 1.49 9.47
C GLN A 138 14.88 2.80 10.29
N GLU A 139 15.45 3.87 9.72
CA GLU A 139 15.48 5.20 10.34
C GLU A 139 14.07 5.71 10.69
N LYS A 140 13.11 5.57 9.77
CA LYS A 140 11.71 5.99 9.95
C LYS A 140 11.04 5.18 11.06
N VAL A 141 11.20 3.86 11.05
CA VAL A 141 10.68 2.96 12.08
C VAL A 141 11.23 3.32 13.46
N GLU A 142 12.54 3.50 13.60
CA GLU A 142 13.16 3.87 14.87
C GLU A 142 12.66 5.21 15.41
N LYS A 143 12.40 6.18 14.52
CA LYS A 143 11.77 7.45 14.88
C LYS A 143 10.33 7.25 15.38
N ILE A 144 9.56 6.36 14.73
CA ILE A 144 8.20 6.03 15.16
C ILE A 144 8.20 5.37 16.54
N LYS A 145 9.08 4.39 16.78
CA LYS A 145 9.21 3.70 18.07
C LYS A 145 9.46 4.68 19.22
N LYS A 146 10.31 5.68 18.99
CA LYS A 146 10.70 6.73 19.97
C LYS A 146 9.67 7.86 20.13
N SER A 147 8.61 7.88 19.32
CA SER A 147 7.57 8.91 19.43
C SER A 147 6.71 8.73 20.69
N ASP A 148 5.99 9.80 21.05
CA ASP A 148 5.03 9.86 22.16
C ASP A 148 3.65 9.26 21.82
N LYS A 149 3.50 8.69 20.62
CA LYS A 149 2.28 8.04 20.15
C LYS A 149 1.96 6.78 20.95
N ILE A 150 0.68 6.43 21.00
CA ILE A 150 0.24 5.16 21.58
C ILE A 150 0.65 3.99 20.68
N SER A 151 0.76 2.79 21.24
CA SER A 151 1.32 1.64 20.52
C SER A 151 0.51 1.19 19.31
N THR A 152 -0.82 1.35 19.33
CA THR A 152 -1.66 1.09 18.14
C THR A 152 -1.40 2.08 17.00
N GLU A 153 -1.17 3.37 17.31
CA GLU A 153 -0.79 4.38 16.31
C GLU A 153 0.64 4.14 15.79
N LYS A 154 1.56 3.74 16.67
CA LYS A 154 2.92 3.34 16.25
C LYS A 154 2.86 2.14 15.31
N ALA A 155 2.05 1.13 15.64
CA ALA A 155 1.85 -0.03 14.80
C ALA A 155 1.34 0.36 13.40
N ASP A 156 0.33 1.24 13.33
CA ASP A 156 -0.21 1.74 12.06
C ASP A 156 0.86 2.42 11.20
N LEU A 157 1.68 3.28 11.81
CA LEU A 157 2.75 4.00 11.12
C LEU A 157 3.91 3.09 10.69
N ILE A 158 4.23 2.07 11.49
CA ILE A 158 5.24 1.06 11.13
C ILE A 158 4.74 0.26 9.93
N VAL A 159 3.51 -0.26 9.98
CA VAL A 159 2.90 -0.99 8.84
C VAL A 159 2.91 -0.12 7.59
N LYS A 160 2.51 1.16 7.70
CA LYS A 160 2.54 2.11 6.57
C LYS A 160 3.96 2.33 6.03
N ALA A 161 4.99 2.40 6.87
CA ALA A 161 6.37 2.54 6.41
C ALA A 161 6.83 1.33 5.60
N TYR A 162 6.49 0.11 6.04
CA TYR A 162 6.75 -1.12 5.30
C TYR A 162 5.94 -1.20 4.00
N GLU A 163 4.68 -0.76 4.02
CA GLU A 163 3.85 -0.65 2.81
C GLU A 163 4.45 0.31 1.79
N ASP A 164 4.94 1.46 2.22
CA ASP A 164 5.67 2.39 1.34
C ASP A 164 6.91 1.70 0.77
N TYR A 165 7.74 1.05 1.59
CA TYR A 165 8.91 0.33 1.10
C TYR A 165 8.59 -0.70 0.02
N LEU A 166 7.56 -1.53 0.25
CA LEU A 166 7.10 -2.51 -0.73
C LEU A 166 6.55 -1.85 -2.01
N PHE A 167 5.78 -0.78 -1.86
CA PHE A 167 5.19 -0.05 -2.98
C PHE A 167 6.25 0.62 -3.84
N TYR A 168 7.17 1.40 -3.27
CA TYR A 168 8.15 2.17 -4.07
C TYR A 168 9.19 1.29 -4.76
N ASN A 169 9.51 0.11 -4.20
CA ASN A 169 10.33 -0.88 -4.91
C ASN A 169 9.60 -1.56 -6.08
N ASN A 170 8.27 -1.45 -6.17
CA ASN A 170 7.43 -2.10 -7.18
C ASN A 170 6.40 -1.13 -7.78
N ARG A 171 6.72 0.17 -7.78
CA ARG A 171 5.74 1.25 -8.02
C ARG A 171 5.05 1.10 -9.35
N GLU A 172 5.83 0.89 -10.41
CA GLU A 172 5.32 0.75 -11.78
C GLU A 172 4.35 -0.43 -11.90
N ALA A 173 4.68 -1.58 -11.28
CA ALA A 173 3.86 -2.77 -11.31
C ALA A 173 2.51 -2.56 -10.59
N PHE A 174 2.53 -1.92 -9.42
CA PHE A 174 1.32 -1.62 -8.67
C PHE A 174 0.45 -0.55 -9.33
N GLU A 175 1.05 0.50 -9.88
CA GLU A 175 0.33 1.53 -10.63
C GLU A 175 -0.30 0.95 -11.91
N GLU A 176 0.41 0.08 -12.64
CA GLU A 176 -0.15 -0.60 -13.80
C GLU A 176 -1.30 -1.55 -13.42
N TYR A 177 -1.13 -2.33 -12.35
CA TYR A 177 -2.19 -3.18 -11.79
C TYR A 177 -3.44 -2.35 -11.48
N TRP A 178 -3.27 -1.24 -10.77
CA TRP A 178 -4.40 -0.38 -10.39
C TRP A 178 -5.06 0.26 -11.60
N ARG A 179 -4.28 0.72 -12.57
CA ARG A 179 -4.80 1.29 -13.83
C ARG A 179 -5.69 0.29 -14.55
N LYS A 180 -5.22 -0.96 -14.74
CA LYS A 180 -6.01 -2.04 -15.38
C LYS A 180 -7.28 -2.35 -14.59
N ARG A 181 -7.19 -2.44 -13.25
CA ARG A 181 -8.35 -2.66 -12.38
C ARG A 181 -9.38 -1.55 -12.55
N LYS A 182 -8.97 -0.28 -12.49
CA LYS A 182 -9.86 0.88 -12.65
C LYS A 182 -10.51 0.97 -14.03
N GLU A 183 -9.81 0.56 -15.08
CA GLU A 183 -10.38 0.49 -16.43
C GLU A 183 -11.52 -0.53 -16.53
N LEU A 184 -11.41 -1.65 -15.83
CA LEU A 184 -12.40 -2.74 -15.82
C LEU A 184 -13.57 -2.50 -14.87
N THR A 185 -13.38 -1.64 -13.86
CA THR A 185 -14.39 -1.29 -12.85
C THR A 185 -14.99 0.10 -13.05
N LYS A 186 -15.08 0.57 -14.30
CA LYS A 186 -15.73 1.86 -14.61
C LYS A 186 -17.24 1.83 -14.37
N ASP A 187 -17.85 0.68 -14.62
CA ASP A 187 -19.30 0.45 -14.65
C ASP A 187 -19.76 -0.72 -13.75
N LYS A 188 -18.84 -1.36 -13.04
CA LYS A 188 -19.10 -2.54 -12.19
C LYS A 188 -18.09 -2.66 -11.05
N ASP A 189 -18.43 -3.46 -10.04
CA ASP A 189 -17.50 -3.77 -8.94
C ASP A 189 -16.42 -4.76 -9.40
N TRP A 190 -15.25 -4.73 -8.75
CA TRP A 190 -14.16 -5.67 -9.02
C TRP A 190 -14.55 -7.14 -8.90
N LYS A 191 -15.43 -7.46 -7.93
CA LYS A 191 -15.94 -8.83 -7.74
C LYS A 191 -16.69 -9.35 -8.97
N ASP A 192 -17.31 -8.46 -9.74
CA ASP A 192 -18.14 -8.78 -10.92
C ASP A 192 -17.32 -8.85 -12.23
N VAL A 193 -16.03 -8.55 -12.18
CA VAL A 193 -15.10 -8.74 -13.32
C VAL A 193 -14.86 -10.24 -13.55
N ASP A 194 -14.81 -10.64 -14.82
CA ASP A 194 -14.54 -12.02 -15.25
C ASP A 194 -13.29 -12.59 -14.56
N SER A 195 -13.40 -13.82 -14.04
CA SER A 195 -12.33 -14.43 -13.24
C SER A 195 -11.06 -14.64 -14.04
N LYS A 196 -11.12 -15.01 -15.33
CA LYS A 196 -9.93 -15.22 -16.15
C LYS A 196 -9.17 -13.92 -16.37
N ILE A 197 -9.89 -12.80 -16.51
CA ILE A 197 -9.27 -11.46 -16.61
C ILE A 197 -8.58 -11.10 -15.31
N LYS A 198 -9.24 -11.32 -14.16
CA LYS A 198 -8.64 -11.08 -12.83
C LYS A 198 -7.38 -11.92 -12.65
N ASP A 199 -7.46 -13.22 -12.92
CA ASP A 199 -6.33 -14.15 -12.81
C ASP A 199 -5.15 -13.73 -13.69
N THR A 200 -5.42 -13.22 -14.90
CA THR A 200 -4.38 -12.71 -15.81
C THR A 200 -3.70 -11.45 -15.26
N ILE A 201 -4.48 -10.52 -14.70
CA ILE A 201 -3.94 -9.29 -14.10
C ILE A 201 -3.09 -9.62 -12.87
N GLU A 202 -3.58 -10.49 -11.98
CA GLU A 202 -2.86 -10.96 -10.81
C GLU A 202 -1.58 -11.72 -11.21
N TYR A 203 -1.66 -12.62 -12.19
CA TYR A 203 -0.49 -13.34 -12.71
C TYR A 203 0.62 -12.40 -13.20
N ASN A 204 0.25 -11.35 -13.95
CA ASN A 204 1.21 -10.37 -14.45
C ASN A 204 1.85 -9.57 -13.29
N LEU A 205 1.05 -9.10 -12.33
CA LEU A 205 1.58 -8.42 -11.15
C LEU A 205 2.57 -9.31 -10.41
N ASN A 206 2.19 -10.56 -10.13
CA ASN A 206 3.05 -11.53 -9.44
C ASN A 206 4.35 -11.79 -10.21
N GLY A 207 4.31 -11.75 -11.55
CA GLY A 207 5.49 -11.84 -12.39
C GLY A 207 6.45 -10.66 -12.21
N GLU A 208 5.93 -9.45 -12.06
CA GLU A 208 6.73 -8.24 -11.79
C GLU A 208 7.28 -8.21 -10.36
N LEU A 209 6.46 -8.54 -9.35
CA LEU A 209 6.90 -8.54 -7.95
C LEU A 209 8.12 -9.44 -7.71
N LYS A 210 8.16 -10.60 -8.38
CA LYS A 210 9.31 -11.53 -8.32
C LYS A 210 10.61 -10.93 -8.84
N LYS A 211 10.55 -9.94 -9.75
CA LYS A 211 11.75 -9.30 -10.31
C LYS A 211 12.40 -8.33 -9.33
N SER A 212 11.67 -7.86 -8.31
CA SER A 212 12.21 -6.93 -7.31
C SER A 212 13.32 -7.54 -6.46
N GLY A 213 13.37 -8.87 -6.33
CA GLY A 213 14.31 -9.55 -5.45
C GLY A 213 14.05 -9.34 -3.96
N ILE A 214 12.91 -8.76 -3.60
CA ILE A 214 12.48 -8.63 -2.19
C ILE A 214 12.16 -10.01 -1.64
N ASP A 215 12.84 -10.38 -0.54
CA ASP A 215 12.42 -11.49 0.31
C ASP A 215 11.24 -11.02 1.18
N ILE A 216 10.03 -11.40 0.76
CA ILE A 216 8.83 -10.92 1.44
C ILE A 216 8.67 -11.51 2.84
N LYS A 217 9.24 -12.71 3.09
CA LYS A 217 9.19 -13.33 4.41
C LYS A 217 10.13 -12.61 5.36
N GLU A 218 11.34 -12.26 4.92
CA GLU A 218 12.26 -11.42 5.69
C GLU A 218 11.63 -10.07 6.02
N VAL A 219 11.03 -9.39 5.04
CA VAL A 219 10.32 -8.12 5.27
C VAL A 219 9.17 -8.29 6.27
N SER A 220 8.44 -9.40 6.18
CA SER A 220 7.35 -9.70 7.11
C SER A 220 7.87 -9.96 8.53
N ASN A 221 8.96 -10.71 8.68
CA ASN A 221 9.58 -10.95 9.99
C ASN A 221 10.06 -9.64 10.63
N ASN A 222 10.75 -8.79 9.85
CA ASN A 222 11.22 -7.49 10.33
C ASN A 222 10.06 -6.58 10.76
N LEU A 223 8.97 -6.54 9.98
CA LEU A 223 7.75 -5.84 10.37
C LEU A 223 7.20 -6.40 11.69
N ALA A 224 7.07 -7.72 11.82
CA ALA A 224 6.53 -8.34 13.02
C ALA A 224 7.39 -8.04 14.26
N ASP A 225 8.71 -8.13 14.14
CA ASP A 225 9.65 -7.81 15.22
C ASP A 225 9.58 -6.33 15.62
N ASP A 226 9.47 -5.43 14.65
CA ASP A 226 9.28 -4.00 14.91
C ASP A 226 7.98 -3.71 15.67
N ILE A 227 6.89 -4.39 15.31
CA ILE A 227 5.61 -4.33 16.02
C ILE A 227 5.75 -4.90 17.43
N LEU A 228 6.37 -6.06 17.62
CA LEU A 228 6.57 -6.63 18.96
C LEU A 228 7.39 -5.70 19.86
N SER A 229 8.42 -5.06 19.31
CA SER A 229 9.34 -4.19 20.06
C SER A 229 8.67 -2.95 20.68
N ILE A 230 7.64 -2.37 20.01
CA ILE A 230 6.91 -1.21 20.57
C ILE A 230 6.02 -1.60 21.76
N HIS A 231 5.62 -2.86 21.84
CA HIS A 231 4.75 -3.36 22.89
C HIS A 231 5.52 -3.91 24.10
N GLU A 232 6.80 -4.27 23.95
CA GLU A 232 7.64 -4.71 25.06
C GLU A 232 7.70 -3.71 26.23
N GLY A 233 7.82 -2.42 25.93
CA GLY A 233 7.90 -1.36 26.94
C GLY A 233 6.59 -1.22 27.72
N ASP A 234 5.46 -1.20 27.01
CA ASP A 234 4.12 -1.12 27.59
C ASP A 234 3.79 -2.36 28.42
N MET A 235 4.22 -3.55 27.98
CA MET A 235 4.08 -4.79 28.74
C MET A 235 4.91 -4.74 30.03
N LYS A 236 6.18 -4.34 29.96
CA LYS A 236 7.07 -4.21 31.14
C LYS A 236 6.53 -3.19 32.15
N GLN A 237 6.07 -2.03 31.68
CA GLN A 237 5.50 -0.99 32.54
C GLN A 237 4.17 -1.41 33.17
N ARG A 238 3.29 -2.09 32.41
CA ARG A 238 2.04 -2.64 32.96
C ARG A 238 2.29 -3.74 33.99
N ASN A 239 3.22 -4.65 33.71
CA ASN A 239 3.64 -5.67 34.67
C ASN A 239 4.19 -5.05 35.96
N TYR A 240 4.97 -3.97 35.86
CA TYR A 240 5.42 -3.20 37.02
C TYR A 240 4.25 -2.61 37.80
N LEU A 241 3.31 -1.91 37.14
CA LEU A 241 2.15 -1.29 37.80
C LEU A 241 1.23 -2.32 38.48
N ILE A 242 1.02 -3.48 37.86
CA ILE A 242 0.28 -4.60 38.44
C ILE A 242 1.02 -5.13 39.68
N ASN A 243 2.33 -5.33 39.58
CA ASN A 243 3.15 -5.81 40.70
C ASN A 243 3.19 -4.80 41.86
N GLU A 244 3.29 -3.50 41.59
CA GLU A 244 3.19 -2.45 42.62
C GLU A 244 1.78 -2.40 43.24
N GLY A 245 0.73 -2.55 42.43
CA GLY A 245 -0.65 -2.68 42.93
C GLY A 245 -0.83 -3.89 43.86
N ARG A 246 -0.20 -5.03 43.54
CA ARG A 246 -0.17 -6.24 44.40
C ARG A 246 0.57 -6.01 45.72
N LYS A 247 1.62 -5.17 45.76
CA LYS A 247 2.36 -4.86 47.00
C LYS A 247 1.52 -4.08 48.02
N VAL A 248 0.57 -3.27 47.54
CA VAL A 248 -0.31 -2.43 48.36
C VAL A 248 -1.54 -3.21 48.86
N TRP A 249 -1.93 -4.28 48.17
CA TRP A 249 -3.10 -5.08 48.54
C TRP A 249 -2.74 -6.16 49.57
N LYS A 250 -3.08 -5.93 50.84
CA LYS A 250 -3.11 -6.95 51.91
C LYS A 250 -4.49 -6.97 52.55
N SER A 251 -5.25 -8.04 52.38
CA SER A 251 -6.37 -8.35 53.29
C SER A 251 -6.78 -9.82 53.23
N PRO A 252 -7.40 -10.33 54.31
CA PRO A 252 -6.99 -11.57 54.97
C PRO A 252 -7.97 -12.72 54.73
N GLY A 253 -7.44 -13.95 54.75
CA GLY A 253 -8.21 -15.20 54.72
C GLY A 253 -7.96 -15.97 53.42
N ASP A 254 -7.11 -16.99 53.50
CA ASP A 254 -6.67 -17.86 52.40
C ASP A 254 -7.83 -18.64 51.73
N ASP A 255 -7.73 -18.90 50.43
CA ASP A 255 -7.54 -20.27 49.88
C ASP A 255 -7.14 -20.19 48.38
N ILE A 256 -6.24 -21.06 47.92
CA ILE A 256 -5.57 -20.95 46.63
C ILE A 256 -6.54 -21.23 45.47
N MET A 257 -6.89 -20.17 44.72
CA MET A 257 -7.45 -20.26 43.38
C MET A 257 -6.61 -19.41 42.42
N ILE A 258 -6.36 -19.94 41.22
CA ILE A 258 -5.58 -19.39 40.11
C ILE A 258 -5.55 -17.85 40.15
N ASN A 259 -4.34 -17.28 40.22
CA ASN A 259 -4.08 -15.84 40.36
C ASN A 259 -5.00 -15.03 39.44
N SER A 260 -5.94 -14.30 40.03
CA SER A 260 -6.84 -13.38 39.31
C SER A 260 -6.07 -12.40 38.42
N ALA A 261 -4.84 -12.06 38.80
CA ALA A 261 -4.00 -11.14 38.08
C ALA A 261 -3.32 -11.74 36.82
N ASP A 262 -3.15 -13.06 36.74
CA ASP A 262 -2.66 -13.74 35.53
C ASP A 262 -3.82 -13.84 34.51
N LEU A 263 -5.05 -14.02 35.00
CA LEU A 263 -6.28 -13.93 34.19
C LEU A 263 -6.56 -12.50 33.70
N THR A 264 -6.26 -11.45 34.49
CA THR A 264 -6.38 -10.07 34.02
C THR A 264 -5.30 -9.71 33.00
N GLN A 265 -4.07 -10.20 33.18
CA GLN A 265 -2.97 -9.91 32.24
C GLN A 265 -3.23 -10.55 30.88
N VAL A 266 -3.57 -11.85 30.85
CA VAL A 266 -3.97 -12.54 29.61
C VAL A 266 -5.17 -11.85 28.96
N GLY A 267 -6.13 -11.35 29.75
CA GLY A 267 -7.27 -10.57 29.25
C GLY A 267 -6.89 -9.21 28.64
N ILE A 268 -5.91 -8.51 29.21
CA ILE A 268 -5.38 -7.23 28.70
C ILE A 268 -4.57 -7.47 27.41
N ASP A 269 -3.66 -8.43 27.41
CA ASP A 269 -2.83 -8.75 26.24
C ASP A 269 -3.68 -9.23 25.06
N LEU A 270 -4.72 -10.02 25.34
CA LEU A 270 -5.70 -10.41 24.33
C LEU A 270 -6.49 -9.22 23.79
N THR A 271 -6.89 -8.27 24.65
CA THR A 271 -7.62 -7.06 24.22
C THR A 271 -6.77 -6.18 23.33
N ASP A 272 -5.50 -5.98 23.68
CA ASP A 272 -4.57 -5.19 22.88
C ASP A 272 -4.21 -5.87 21.56
N PHE A 273 -3.96 -7.18 21.60
CA PHE A 273 -3.74 -7.96 20.40
C PHE A 273 -4.94 -7.88 19.45
N VAL A 274 -6.17 -8.00 19.97
CA VAL A 274 -7.40 -7.77 19.18
C VAL A 274 -7.42 -6.36 18.60
N ASN A 275 -6.97 -5.33 19.32
CA ASN A 275 -6.86 -3.97 18.79
C ASN A 275 -5.80 -3.78 17.71
N LEU A 276 -4.90 -4.75 17.51
CA LEU A 276 -3.94 -4.78 16.40
C LEU A 276 -4.49 -5.51 15.18
N VAL A 277 -5.17 -6.64 15.36
CA VAL A 277 -5.49 -7.58 14.27
C VAL A 277 -6.94 -7.51 13.77
N ASN A 278 -7.84 -6.86 14.50
CA ASN A 278 -9.26 -6.79 14.12
C ASN A 278 -9.48 -5.94 12.85
N THR A 279 -10.66 -6.03 12.25
CA THR A 279 -10.96 -5.31 11.00
C THR A 279 -10.72 -3.81 11.11
N GLY A 280 -9.99 -3.24 10.15
CA GLY A 280 -9.61 -1.82 10.12
C GLY A 280 -8.55 -1.43 11.16
N LYS A 281 -7.88 -2.41 11.78
CA LYS A 281 -6.73 -2.20 12.68
C LYS A 281 -5.40 -2.39 11.93
N PRO A 282 -4.25 -2.02 12.54
CA PRO A 282 -2.96 -2.00 11.84
C PRO A 282 -2.58 -3.31 11.14
N LEU A 283 -2.91 -4.46 11.72
CA LEU A 283 -2.60 -5.80 11.19
C LEU A 283 -3.76 -6.45 10.44
N ASP A 284 -4.82 -5.72 10.09
CA ASP A 284 -5.79 -6.17 9.07
C ASP A 284 -5.20 -5.98 7.66
N LEU A 285 -4.06 -6.63 7.43
CA LEU A 285 -3.23 -6.47 6.24
C LEU A 285 -3.93 -6.97 4.98
N LYS A 286 -4.88 -7.90 5.15
CA LYS A 286 -5.68 -8.45 4.06
C LYS A 286 -6.62 -7.39 3.46
N SER A 287 -7.24 -6.56 4.29
CA SER A 287 -8.27 -5.61 3.85
C SER A 287 -7.78 -4.15 3.76
N ARG A 288 -6.65 -3.83 4.39
CA ARG A 288 -6.07 -2.47 4.39
C ARG A 288 -5.72 -2.00 2.97
N ASN A 289 -6.29 -0.88 2.55
CA ASN A 289 -5.90 -0.20 1.31
C ASN A 289 -4.57 0.51 1.49
N TYR A 290 -3.72 0.51 0.45
CA TYR A 290 -2.45 1.24 0.49
C TYR A 290 -2.63 2.74 0.75
N ASN A 291 -3.61 3.37 0.09
CA ASN A 291 -4.08 4.73 0.38
C ASN A 291 -5.51 4.97 -0.17
N ASP A 292 -6.06 6.17 0.04
CA ASP A 292 -7.42 6.60 -0.36
C ASP A 292 -7.68 6.51 -1.87
N GLU A 293 -6.63 6.46 -2.68
CA GLU A 293 -6.70 6.53 -4.12
C GLU A 293 -6.26 5.20 -4.80
N LEU A 294 -5.44 4.40 -4.12
CA LEU A 294 -4.96 3.07 -4.49
C LEU A 294 -5.61 2.04 -3.55
N GLU A 295 -6.87 1.70 -3.84
CA GLU A 295 -7.75 0.90 -2.96
C GLU A 295 -7.50 -0.62 -3.14
N PHE A 296 -6.30 -1.04 -2.77
CA PHE A 296 -5.89 -2.43 -2.75
C PHE A 296 -4.83 -2.66 -1.67
N SER A 297 -4.83 -3.86 -1.07
CA SER A 297 -3.81 -4.29 -0.11
C SER A 297 -2.54 -4.77 -0.83
N LEU A 298 -1.36 -4.39 -0.33
CA LEU A 298 -0.08 -4.90 -0.82
C LEU A 298 0.22 -6.31 -0.28
N TRP A 299 -0.28 -6.62 0.92
CA TRP A 299 -0.04 -7.88 1.62
C TRP A 299 -0.90 -9.04 1.13
N SER A 300 -2.03 -8.76 0.48
CA SER A 300 -2.93 -9.76 -0.12
C SER A 300 -2.52 -10.18 -1.55
N ARG A 301 -1.22 -10.19 -1.85
CA ARG A 301 -0.68 -10.49 -3.19
C ARG A 301 0.28 -11.68 -3.14
N LYS A 302 0.45 -12.37 -4.28
CA LYS A 302 1.42 -13.48 -4.38
C LYS A 302 2.81 -12.95 -4.70
N TRP A 303 3.48 -12.46 -3.67
CA TRP A 303 4.89 -12.05 -3.74
C TRP A 303 5.82 -13.20 -4.15
N GLU A 304 5.52 -14.42 -3.71
CA GLU A 304 6.30 -15.63 -4.02
C GLU A 304 5.39 -16.77 -4.52
N GLY A 305 5.95 -17.62 -5.39
CA GLY A 305 5.18 -18.49 -6.29
C GLY A 305 4.12 -19.40 -5.65
N ASN A 306 4.38 -19.96 -4.47
CA ASN A 306 3.49 -20.89 -3.78
C ASN A 306 2.63 -20.21 -2.69
N LEU A 307 2.82 -18.92 -2.42
CA LEU A 307 2.04 -18.22 -1.40
C LEU A 307 0.65 -17.87 -1.93
N ARG A 308 -0.39 -18.20 -1.15
CA ARG A 308 -1.80 -17.91 -1.48
C ARG A 308 -2.15 -16.42 -1.28
N ASP A 309 -3.26 -15.99 -1.88
CA ASP A 309 -3.77 -14.61 -1.80
C ASP A 309 -4.35 -14.32 -0.41
N ASP A 310 -3.50 -13.93 0.54
CA ASP A 310 -3.75 -13.61 1.98
C ASP A 310 -2.76 -14.27 2.94
N TYR A 311 -1.89 -15.13 2.43
CA TYR A 311 -0.89 -15.85 3.21
C TYR A 311 -0.14 -14.93 4.18
N LEU A 312 0.33 -13.77 3.73
CA LEU A 312 1.14 -12.86 4.56
C LEU A 312 0.35 -12.27 5.73
N GLY A 313 -0.95 -12.01 5.57
CA GLY A 313 -1.79 -11.53 6.67
C GLY A 313 -1.91 -12.57 7.77
N ASN A 314 -2.19 -13.83 7.38
CA ASN A 314 -2.30 -14.96 8.31
C ASN A 314 -0.95 -15.33 8.94
N TYR A 315 0.13 -15.27 8.15
CA TYR A 315 1.50 -15.47 8.61
C TYR A 315 1.89 -14.43 9.68
N LEU A 316 1.68 -13.14 9.39
CA LEU A 316 1.98 -12.05 10.33
C LEU A 316 1.11 -12.13 11.58
N PHE A 317 -0.17 -12.52 11.45
CA PHE A 317 -1.02 -12.82 12.60
C PHE A 317 -0.37 -13.89 13.49
N GLY A 318 0.05 -15.02 12.93
CA GLY A 318 0.65 -16.11 13.70
C GLY A 318 1.96 -15.72 14.38
N TYR A 319 2.84 -15.02 13.65
CA TYR A 319 4.13 -14.55 14.16
C TYR A 319 3.92 -13.57 15.34
N VAL A 320 3.13 -12.51 15.11
CA VAL A 320 2.87 -11.50 16.14
C VAL A 320 2.09 -12.11 17.30
N ALA A 321 1.08 -12.96 17.06
CA ALA A 321 0.36 -13.63 18.14
C ALA A 321 1.28 -14.47 19.02
N LYS A 322 2.24 -15.19 18.44
CA LYS A 322 3.16 -16.01 19.22
C LYS A 322 4.08 -15.17 20.10
N GLY A 323 4.66 -14.10 19.56
CA GLY A 323 5.51 -13.19 20.32
C GLY A 323 4.76 -12.34 21.33
N TYR A 324 3.52 -11.96 21.01
CA TYR A 324 2.72 -11.08 21.85
C TYR A 324 2.02 -11.83 22.99
N LEU A 325 1.40 -12.98 22.69
CA LEU A 325 0.55 -13.71 23.64
C LEU A 325 1.27 -14.85 24.35
N GLY A 326 2.36 -15.38 23.78
CA GLY A 326 3.08 -16.53 24.34
C GLY A 326 2.25 -17.81 24.48
N MET A 327 1.10 -17.89 23.82
CA MET A 327 0.14 -19.00 23.94
C MET A 327 0.60 -20.25 23.16
N GLU A 328 -0.03 -21.38 23.45
CA GLU A 328 0.12 -22.60 22.65
C GLU A 328 -0.39 -22.39 21.22
N ASP A 329 0.25 -23.05 20.26
CA ASP A 329 -0.02 -22.85 18.83
C ASP A 329 -1.49 -23.12 18.48
N GLU A 330 -2.09 -24.14 19.11
CA GLU A 330 -3.49 -24.50 18.91
C GLU A 330 -4.44 -23.41 19.42
N GLN A 331 -4.09 -22.70 20.49
CA GLN A 331 -4.90 -21.62 21.04
C GLN A 331 -4.91 -20.43 20.08
N ILE A 332 -3.75 -20.07 19.53
CA ILE A 332 -3.62 -18.98 18.55
C ILE A 332 -4.52 -19.24 17.32
N LYS A 333 -4.51 -20.46 16.78
CA LYS A 333 -5.36 -20.84 15.64
C LYS A 333 -6.85 -20.83 15.99
N ASN A 334 -7.22 -21.29 17.18
CA ASN A 334 -8.62 -21.21 17.65
C ASN A 334 -9.08 -19.75 17.80
N TYR A 335 -8.22 -18.83 18.24
CA TYR A 335 -8.54 -17.40 18.28
C TYR A 335 -8.76 -16.79 16.90
N ALA A 336 -7.93 -17.14 15.91
CA ALA A 336 -8.13 -16.73 14.52
C ALA A 336 -9.50 -17.18 13.99
N GLY A 337 -9.86 -18.46 14.20
CA GLY A 337 -11.17 -18.98 13.80
C GLY A 337 -12.34 -18.28 14.50
N LEU A 338 -12.21 -17.90 15.78
CA LEU A 338 -13.22 -17.12 16.49
C LEU A 338 -13.36 -15.68 15.96
N ALA A 339 -12.25 -15.05 15.57
CA ALA A 339 -12.26 -13.73 14.94
C ALA A 339 -12.96 -13.80 13.56
N GLN A 340 -12.71 -14.85 12.78
CA GLN A 340 -13.39 -15.09 11.50
C GLN A 340 -14.91 -15.25 11.69
N LEU A 341 -15.34 -15.98 12.73
CA LEU A 341 -16.77 -16.10 13.07
C LEU A 341 -17.40 -14.74 13.42
N ALA A 342 -16.69 -13.89 14.16
CA ALA A 342 -17.17 -12.56 14.51
C ALA A 342 -17.31 -11.64 13.27
N SER A 343 -16.39 -11.77 12.32
CA SER A 343 -16.40 -11.05 11.05
C SER A 343 -17.52 -11.52 10.12
N ASP A 344 -17.57 -12.82 9.82
CA ASP A 344 -18.51 -13.40 8.84
C ASP A 344 -19.94 -13.52 9.39
N LYS A 345 -20.08 -13.58 10.73
CA LYS A 345 -21.33 -13.91 11.44
C LYS A 345 -21.95 -15.24 10.98
N ASP A 346 -21.14 -16.13 10.39
CA ASP A 346 -21.57 -17.43 9.86
C ASP A 346 -21.12 -18.58 10.78
N VAL A 347 -22.00 -18.91 11.72
CA VAL A 347 -21.81 -20.00 12.70
C VAL A 347 -21.70 -21.36 12.01
N VAL A 348 -22.38 -21.56 10.88
CA VAL A 348 -22.40 -22.86 10.18
C VAL A 348 -21.07 -23.09 9.48
N LYS A 349 -20.53 -22.07 8.80
CA LYS A 349 -19.20 -22.10 8.18
C LYS A 349 -18.11 -22.37 9.22
N PHE A 350 -18.17 -21.70 10.38
CA PHE A 350 -17.23 -21.92 11.48
C PHE A 350 -17.19 -23.37 11.96
N PHE A 351 -18.34 -23.98 12.30
CA PHE A 351 -18.35 -25.37 12.77
C PHE A 351 -17.92 -26.36 11.71
N LYS A 352 -18.31 -26.15 10.43
CA LYS A 352 -17.86 -26.97 9.30
C LYS A 352 -16.35 -26.93 9.14
N ASN A 353 -15.76 -25.75 9.21
CA ASN A 353 -14.31 -25.58 9.10
C ASN A 353 -13.58 -26.19 10.30
N LYS A 354 -14.12 -26.03 11.51
CA LYS A 354 -13.56 -26.66 12.72
C LYS A 354 -13.59 -28.18 12.65
N SER A 355 -14.67 -28.80 12.16
CA SER A 355 -14.74 -30.26 11.97
C SER A 355 -13.76 -30.78 10.91
N ASN A 356 -13.36 -29.94 9.97
CA ASN A 356 -12.38 -30.27 8.93
C ASN A 356 -10.92 -30.04 9.37
N GLY A 357 -10.68 -29.71 10.64
CA GLY A 357 -9.33 -29.43 11.15
C GLY A 357 -8.81 -28.03 10.85
N ASN A 358 -9.64 -27.13 10.32
CA ASN A 358 -9.26 -25.75 9.98
C ASN A 358 -9.50 -24.75 11.13
N PHE A 359 -9.70 -25.23 12.37
CA PHE A 359 -9.86 -24.38 13.57
C PHE A 359 -11.03 -23.38 13.52
N GLY A 360 -11.98 -23.56 12.60
CA GLY A 360 -13.09 -22.63 12.39
C GLY A 360 -12.83 -21.55 11.34
N ASP A 361 -11.63 -21.54 10.75
CA ASP A 361 -11.18 -20.58 9.74
C ASP A 361 -11.18 -21.18 8.32
N ASN A 362 -10.88 -20.39 7.28
CA ASN A 362 -10.87 -20.91 5.91
C ASN A 362 -9.73 -21.91 5.70
N GLU A 363 -9.90 -22.76 4.69
CA GLU A 363 -8.91 -23.80 4.37
C GLU A 363 -7.56 -23.18 3.94
N GLY A 364 -6.51 -23.51 4.69
CA GLY A 364 -5.15 -23.00 4.47
C GLY A 364 -4.72 -21.90 5.44
N ASP A 365 -5.66 -21.17 6.05
CA ASP A 365 -5.36 -20.06 6.98
C ASP A 365 -4.58 -20.57 8.19
N ALA A 366 -5.03 -21.69 8.77
CA ALA A 366 -4.36 -22.34 9.89
C ALA A 366 -2.92 -22.80 9.59
N SER A 367 -2.60 -23.10 8.32
CA SER A 367 -1.24 -23.45 7.90
C SER A 367 -0.37 -22.20 7.81
N ALA A 368 -0.86 -21.14 7.17
CA ALA A 368 -0.12 -19.87 7.10
C ALA A 368 0.14 -19.27 8.50
N ILE A 369 -0.84 -19.38 9.41
CA ILE A 369 -0.67 -19.02 10.82
C ILE A 369 0.42 -19.86 11.48
N GLN A 370 0.46 -21.17 11.22
CA GLN A 370 1.51 -22.04 11.76
C GLN A 370 2.89 -21.64 11.24
N ASP A 371 3.01 -21.35 9.94
CA ASP A 371 4.27 -20.94 9.33
C ASP A 371 4.83 -19.67 10.00
N GLY A 372 3.94 -18.71 10.34
CA GLY A 372 4.30 -17.52 11.12
C GLY A 372 4.75 -17.82 12.54
N ILE A 373 4.02 -18.70 13.24
CA ILE A 373 4.37 -19.17 14.59
C ILE A 373 5.75 -19.83 14.60
N ASP A 374 6.02 -20.71 13.63
CA ASP A 374 7.27 -21.44 13.55
C ASP A 374 8.44 -20.51 13.22
N SER A 375 8.22 -19.54 12.33
CA SER A 375 9.22 -18.51 12.01
C SER A 375 9.58 -17.65 13.23
N TYR A 376 8.59 -17.25 14.04
CA TYR A 376 8.87 -16.57 15.31
C TYR A 376 9.77 -17.41 16.23
N LYS A 377 9.45 -18.71 16.39
CA LYS A 377 10.24 -19.62 17.24
C LYS A 377 11.65 -19.84 16.69
N GLU A 378 11.83 -19.86 15.38
CA GLU A 378 13.16 -20.02 14.77
C GLU A 378 14.03 -18.78 14.99
N ASN A 379 13.45 -17.58 14.85
CA ASN A 379 14.18 -16.32 15.03
C ASN A 379 14.50 -16.00 16.50
N ASN A 380 13.75 -16.56 17.46
CA ASN A 380 13.88 -16.27 18.89
C ASN A 380 14.40 -17.46 19.72
N LYS A 381 15.18 -18.36 19.09
CA LYS A 381 15.80 -19.54 19.72
C LYS A 381 17.09 -19.24 20.47
#